data_AF-A0A0F9P0F6-F1
#
_entry.id   AF-A0A0F9P0F6-F1
#
_cell.length_a   1.000
_cell.length_b   1.000
_cell.length_c   1.000
_cell.angle_alpha   90.00
_cell.angle_beta   90.00
_cell.angle_gamma   90.00
#
_symmetry.space_group_name_H-M   'P 1'
#
loop_
_entity.id
_entity.type
_entity.pdbx_description
1 polymer ?
#
loop_
_entity_poly.entity_id
_entity_poly.type
_entity_poly.pdbx_seq_one_letter_code
_entity_poly.pdbx_strand_id
1 'polypeptide(L)'
;MAVPSTHCEAKKHAYRQTQDGIVISFVLHPNEVPDDLALAPLGTRYMLALVRIGDDEEPQQPDEKPKRAARPFHTLPRPQQAGMMCNNQAFQQWVSKQHPAGLTFPANADGSRKYILYVCGVVSRAHLDRTLPGPAWDALLARFNEEMRWAEEAR
;
A
#
# COMPACT_ATOMS: atom_id res chain seq x y z
N MET A 1 -20.53 8.82 0.37
CA MET A 1 -21.82 8.14 0.08
C MET A 1 -21.53 6.65 0.04
N ALA A 2 -22.31 5.84 0.76
CA ALA A 2 -22.20 4.38 0.65
C ALA A 2 -22.71 3.96 -0.72
N VAL A 3 -21.95 3.13 -1.43
CA VAL A 3 -22.39 2.51 -2.68
C VAL A 3 -23.24 1.30 -2.27
N PRO A 4 -24.51 1.20 -2.68
CA PRO A 4 -25.31 0.01 -2.40
C PRO A 4 -24.64 -1.21 -3.01
N SER A 5 -24.45 -2.26 -2.21
CA SER A 5 -23.87 -3.53 -2.64
C SER A 5 -24.83 -4.66 -2.35
N THR A 6 -25.12 -5.47 -3.36
CA THR A 6 -25.91 -6.69 -3.22
C THR A 6 -24.97 -7.88 -3.01
N HIS A 7 -25.29 -8.73 -2.05
CA HIS A 7 -24.50 -9.92 -1.70
C HIS A 7 -25.23 -11.18 -2.18
N CYS A 8 -24.49 -12.11 -2.77
CA CYS A 8 -24.97 -13.44 -3.14
C CYS A 8 -23.85 -14.45 -2.98
N GLU A 9 -24.18 -15.70 -2.66
CA GLU A 9 -23.20 -16.78 -2.69
C GLU A 9 -23.08 -17.32 -4.11
N ALA A 10 -21.84 -17.61 -4.52
CA ALA A 10 -21.58 -18.10 -5.86
C ALA A 10 -20.46 -19.14 -5.87
N LYS A 11 -20.73 -20.28 -6.51
CA LYS A 11 -19.73 -21.33 -6.70
C LYS A 11 -18.92 -21.06 -7.94
N LYS A 12 -17.59 -21.02 -7.81
CA LYS A 12 -16.69 -20.98 -8.98
C LYS A 12 -16.91 -22.23 -9.83
N HIS A 13 -17.38 -22.04 -11.05
CA HIS A 13 -17.74 -23.12 -11.97
C HIS A 13 -16.66 -23.38 -13.02
N ALA A 14 -16.12 -22.32 -13.62
CA ALA A 14 -15.08 -22.45 -14.64
C ALA A 14 -14.06 -21.31 -14.56
N TYR A 15 -12.84 -21.61 -15.01
CA TYR A 15 -11.76 -20.65 -15.19
C TYR A 15 -11.06 -20.97 -16.51
N ARG A 16 -11.11 -20.05 -17.47
CA ARG A 16 -10.51 -20.25 -18.78
C ARG A 16 -9.77 -18.99 -19.22
N GLN A 17 -8.64 -19.20 -19.88
CA GLN A 17 -7.92 -18.14 -20.56
C GLN A 17 -8.36 -18.08 -22.02
N THR A 18 -8.63 -16.88 -22.50
CA THR A 18 -8.96 -16.59 -23.90
C THR A 18 -7.95 -15.60 -24.45
N GLN A 19 -7.99 -15.35 -25.76
CA GLN A 19 -7.16 -14.33 -26.39
C GLN A 19 -7.44 -12.92 -25.81
N ASP A 20 -8.67 -12.66 -25.41
CA ASP A 20 -9.13 -11.36 -24.90
C ASP A 20 -8.96 -11.20 -23.38
N GLY A 21 -8.56 -12.26 -22.66
CA GLY A 21 -8.31 -12.20 -21.22
C GLY A 21 -8.65 -13.46 -20.44
N ILE A 22 -9.11 -13.29 -19.21
CA ILE A 22 -9.50 -14.39 -18.31
C ILE A 22 -11.01 -14.36 -18.13
N VAL A 23 -11.66 -15.50 -18.36
CA VAL A 23 -13.08 -15.68 -18.10
C VAL A 23 -13.25 -16.58 -16.88
N ILE A 24 -13.93 -16.04 -15.87
CA ILE A 24 -14.34 -16.77 -14.67
C ILE A 24 -15.85 -16.90 -14.71
N SER A 25 -16.36 -18.13 -14.58
CA SER A 25 -17.79 -18.40 -14.54
C SER A 25 -18.19 -18.82 -13.13
N PHE A 26 -19.25 -18.23 -12.62
CA PHE A 26 -19.86 -18.57 -11.34
C PHE A 26 -21.26 -19.14 -11.56
N VAL A 27 -21.67 -20.03 -10.66
CA VAL A 27 -23.05 -20.53 -10.58
C VAL A 27 -23.63 -20.04 -9.26
N LEU A 28 -24.78 -19.39 -9.36
CA LEU A 28 -25.58 -18.96 -8.22
C LEU A 28 -26.74 -19.94 -8.04
N HIS A 29 -27.17 -20.15 -6.80
CA HIS A 29 -28.41 -20.88 -6.55
C HIS A 29 -29.61 -20.04 -7.06
N PRO A 30 -30.64 -20.62 -7.71
CA PRO A 30 -31.75 -19.86 -8.29
C PRO A 30 -32.47 -18.93 -7.31
N ASN A 31 -32.53 -19.31 -6.03
CA ASN A 31 -33.19 -18.50 -4.98
C ASN A 31 -32.32 -17.36 -4.43
N GLU A 32 -31.04 -17.31 -4.82
CA GLU A 32 -30.07 -16.32 -4.33
C GLU A 32 -29.59 -15.36 -5.42
N VAL A 33 -30.18 -15.44 -6.62
CA VAL A 33 -29.86 -14.53 -7.71
C VAL A 33 -30.48 -13.16 -7.40
N PRO A 34 -29.67 -12.10 -7.27
CA PRO A 34 -30.20 -10.76 -7.07
C PRO A 34 -31.00 -10.25 -8.28
N ASP A 35 -32.12 -9.58 -8.04
CA ASP A 35 -32.98 -9.03 -9.11
C ASP A 35 -32.24 -8.02 -9.99
N ASP A 36 -31.38 -7.20 -9.40
CA ASP A 36 -30.55 -6.21 -10.12
C ASP A 36 -29.54 -6.87 -11.06
N LEU A 37 -29.02 -8.05 -10.70
CA LEU A 37 -28.16 -8.86 -11.56
C LEU A 37 -28.98 -9.58 -12.64
N ALA A 38 -30.13 -10.15 -12.28
CA ALA A 38 -30.98 -10.91 -13.20
C ALA A 38 -31.61 -10.05 -14.31
N LEU A 39 -31.99 -8.82 -13.97
CA LEU A 39 -32.69 -7.91 -14.89
C LEU A 39 -31.76 -6.96 -15.65
N ALA A 40 -30.48 -6.90 -15.27
CA ALA A 40 -29.53 -6.00 -15.94
C ALA A 40 -29.28 -6.40 -17.41
N PRO A 41 -29.09 -5.43 -18.30
CA PRO A 41 -28.70 -5.70 -19.68
C PRO A 41 -27.36 -6.45 -19.77
N LEU A 42 -27.24 -7.32 -20.77
CA LEU A 42 -25.98 -7.97 -21.09
C LEU A 42 -24.89 -6.92 -21.38
N GLY A 43 -23.69 -7.14 -20.84
CA GLY A 43 -22.56 -6.21 -20.96
C GLY A 43 -22.48 -5.16 -19.84
N THR A 44 -23.41 -5.15 -18.88
CA THR A 44 -23.32 -4.32 -17.67
C THR A 44 -22.04 -4.64 -16.89
N ARG A 45 -21.34 -3.60 -16.42
CA ARG A 45 -20.08 -3.74 -15.68
C ARG A 45 -20.33 -3.74 -14.19
N TYR A 46 -19.74 -4.71 -13.48
CA TYR A 46 -19.82 -4.84 -12.04
C TYR A 46 -18.44 -4.75 -11.39
N MET A 47 -18.40 -4.21 -10.17
CA MET A 47 -17.27 -4.39 -9.27
C MET A 47 -17.56 -5.58 -8.37
N LEU A 48 -16.63 -6.53 -8.28
CA LEU A 48 -16.80 -7.75 -7.49
C LEU A 48 -15.88 -7.73 -6.28
N ALA A 49 -16.45 -8.01 -5.10
CA ALA A 49 -15.72 -8.35 -3.90
C ALA A 49 -15.96 -9.84 -3.61
N LEU A 50 -14.88 -10.64 -3.56
CA LEU A 50 -14.96 -12.08 -3.35
C LEU A 50 -14.28 -12.44 -2.04
N VAL A 51 -14.99 -13.21 -1.22
CA VAL A 51 -14.44 -13.85 -0.02
C VAL A 51 -14.65 -15.35 -0.15
N ARG A 52 -13.66 -16.15 0.26
CA ARG A 52 -13.78 -17.61 0.25
C ARG A 52 -14.64 -18.00 1.44
N ILE A 53 -15.63 -18.86 1.23
CA ILE A 53 -16.44 -19.44 2.31
C ILE A 53 -15.83 -20.80 2.69
N GLY A 54 -15.74 -21.06 3.99
CA GLY A 54 -15.24 -22.31 4.55
C GLY A 54 -16.31 -23.39 4.65
N ASP A 55 -15.91 -24.59 5.08
CA ASP A 55 -16.85 -25.70 5.33
C ASP A 55 -17.77 -25.43 6.54
N ASP A 56 -17.42 -24.43 7.36
CA ASP A 56 -18.20 -23.89 8.47
C ASP A 56 -19.19 -22.79 8.04
N GLU A 57 -19.36 -22.57 6.74
CA GLU A 57 -20.21 -21.53 6.13
C GLU A 57 -19.80 -20.09 6.53
N GLU A 58 -18.59 -19.91 7.08
CA GLU A 58 -18.07 -18.61 7.48
C GLU A 58 -17.06 -18.06 6.46
N PRO A 59 -16.89 -16.73 6.37
CA PRO A 59 -15.86 -16.12 5.55
C PRO A 59 -14.46 -16.53 6.02
N GLN A 60 -13.72 -17.27 5.19
CA GLN A 60 -12.32 -17.57 5.43
C GLN A 60 -11.50 -16.29 5.29
N GLN A 61 -10.79 -15.94 6.36
CA GLN A 61 -9.74 -14.94 6.26
C GLN A 61 -8.71 -15.43 5.24
N PRO A 62 -8.17 -14.54 4.38
CA PRO A 62 -7.08 -14.92 3.50
C PRO A 62 -5.99 -15.56 4.33
N ASP A 63 -5.44 -16.70 3.90
CA ASP A 63 -4.29 -17.31 4.55
C ASP A 63 -3.27 -16.20 4.83
N GLU A 64 -2.97 -15.97 6.10
CA GLU A 64 -2.06 -14.92 6.52
C GLU A 64 -0.76 -15.24 5.79
N LYS A 65 -0.44 -14.50 4.71
CA LYS A 65 0.79 -14.71 3.94
C LYS A 65 1.88 -14.81 4.99
N PRO A 66 2.66 -15.91 5.05
CA PRO A 66 3.58 -16.14 6.14
C PRO A 66 4.38 -14.85 6.30
N LYS A 67 4.25 -14.20 7.47
CA LYS A 67 4.93 -12.94 7.77
C LYS A 67 6.40 -13.23 7.49
N ARG A 68 6.87 -12.83 6.31
CA ARG A 68 8.27 -13.01 5.93
C ARG A 68 9.05 -12.40 7.08
N ALA A 69 9.93 -13.19 7.69
CA ALA A 69 10.73 -12.74 8.83
C ALA A 69 11.21 -11.32 8.54
N ALA A 70 10.91 -10.39 9.46
CA ALA A 70 11.17 -8.99 9.24
C ALA A 70 12.66 -8.80 8.91
N ARG A 71 12.96 -8.47 7.65
CA ARG A 71 14.33 -8.19 7.24
C ARG A 71 14.80 -6.94 7.99
N PRO A 72 16.04 -6.92 8.53
CA PRO A 72 16.57 -5.73 9.20
C PRO A 72 16.48 -4.49 8.31
N PHE A 73 16.15 -3.32 8.88
CA PHE A 73 15.88 -2.09 8.13
C PHE A 73 16.96 -1.75 7.09
N HIS A 74 18.24 -1.83 7.47
CA HIS A 74 19.39 -1.52 6.60
C HIS A 74 19.57 -2.49 5.42
N THR A 75 18.91 -3.65 5.44
CA THR A 75 18.95 -4.64 4.35
C THR A 75 17.79 -4.47 3.35
N LEU A 76 16.85 -3.56 3.64
CA LEU A 76 15.72 -3.28 2.76
C LEU A 76 16.14 -2.35 1.60
N PRO A 77 15.50 -2.44 0.43
CA PRO A 77 15.68 -1.46 -0.64
C PRO A 77 15.37 -0.04 -0.16
N ARG A 78 16.09 0.99 -0.66
CA ARG A 78 15.92 2.38 -0.20
C ARG A 78 14.49 2.93 -0.38
N PRO A 79 13.73 2.60 -1.46
CA PRO A 79 12.33 2.97 -1.57
C PRO A 79 11.47 2.42 -0.41
N GLN A 80 11.78 1.21 0.06
CA GLN A 80 11.09 0.58 1.17
C GLN A 80 11.47 1.24 2.50
N GLN A 81 12.77 1.49 2.72
CA GLN A 81 13.25 2.25 3.88
C GLN A 81 12.58 3.64 3.96
N ALA A 82 12.56 4.38 2.85
CA ALA A 82 11.91 5.68 2.76
C ALA A 82 10.41 5.60 3.04
N GLY A 83 9.74 4.54 2.58
CA GLY A 83 8.34 4.27 2.90
C GLY A 83 8.10 4.09 4.40
N MET A 84 8.97 3.34 5.08
CA MET A 84 8.90 3.14 6.53
C MET A 84 9.17 4.45 7.28
N MET A 85 10.20 5.20 6.89
CA MET A 85 10.55 6.49 7.51
C MET A 85 9.46 7.55 7.35
N CYS A 86 8.75 7.57 6.22
CA CYS A 86 7.60 8.47 6.06
C CYS A 86 6.53 8.27 7.15
N ASN A 87 6.39 7.04 7.68
CA ASN A 87 5.42 6.71 8.71
C ASN A 87 6.00 6.78 10.14
N ASN A 88 7.29 7.08 10.30
CA ASN A 88 7.92 7.23 11.60
C ASN A 88 7.63 8.64 12.17
N GLN A 89 7.03 8.71 13.37
CA GLN A 89 6.65 9.98 13.99
C GLN A 89 7.85 10.88 14.32
N ALA A 90 8.95 10.31 14.84
CA ALA A 90 10.15 11.08 15.16
C ALA A 90 10.75 11.70 13.90
N PHE A 91 10.75 10.96 12.78
CA PHE A 91 11.18 11.47 11.49
C PHE A 91 10.24 12.57 10.96
N GLN A 92 8.92 12.42 11.07
CA GLN A 92 7.96 13.45 10.67
C GLN A 92 8.16 14.76 11.44
N GLN A 93 8.36 14.67 12.75
CA GLN A 93 8.64 15.83 13.59
C GLN A 93 9.97 16.47 13.22
N TRP A 94 11.02 15.66 13.04
CA TRP A 94 12.32 16.13 12.59
C TRP A 94 12.21 16.89 11.26
N VAL A 95 11.58 16.29 10.24
CA VAL A 95 11.34 16.93 8.93
C VAL A 95 10.64 18.27 9.06
N SER A 96 9.65 18.40 9.95
CA SER A 96 8.90 19.65 10.11
C SER A 96 9.75 20.82 10.65
N LYS A 97 10.84 20.52 11.35
CA LYS A 97 11.82 21.49 11.85
C LYS A 97 12.88 21.85 10.79
N GLN A 98 12.97 21.07 9.71
CA GLN A 98 13.92 21.32 8.64
C GLN A 98 13.32 22.31 7.63
N HIS A 99 14.11 23.31 7.24
CA HIS A 99 13.70 24.35 6.28
C HIS A 99 14.65 24.47 5.10
N PRO A 100 14.84 23.39 4.30
CA PRO A 100 15.75 23.44 3.16
C PRO A 100 15.23 24.46 2.13
N ALA A 101 16.08 25.41 1.75
CA ALA A 101 15.73 26.52 0.86
C ALA A 101 14.48 27.31 1.30
N GLY A 102 14.20 27.37 2.61
CA GLY A 102 13.05 28.08 3.17
C GLY A 102 11.71 27.37 3.00
N LEU A 103 11.69 26.14 2.50
CA LEU A 103 10.46 25.35 2.36
C LEU A 103 10.09 24.68 3.69
N THR A 104 8.80 24.69 4.02
CA THR A 104 8.24 24.00 5.18
C THR A 104 7.55 22.72 4.74
N PHE A 105 7.67 21.67 5.56
CA PHE A 105 7.03 20.39 5.32
C PHE A 105 6.19 20.02 6.54
N PRO A 106 4.91 19.65 6.37
CA PRO A 106 4.07 19.30 7.51
C PRO A 106 4.57 18.01 8.18
N ALA A 107 4.37 17.91 9.50
CA ALA A 107 4.73 16.73 10.29
C ALA A 107 3.76 15.55 10.06
N ASN A 108 3.71 15.05 8.82
CA ASN A 108 2.90 13.90 8.42
C ASN A 108 3.61 13.10 7.31
N ALA A 109 3.05 11.95 6.94
CA ALA A 109 3.67 11.06 5.97
C ALA A 109 3.85 11.66 4.57
N ASP A 110 2.93 12.53 4.13
CA ASP A 110 3.04 13.21 2.83
C ASP A 110 4.12 14.30 2.83
N GLY A 111 4.22 15.06 3.94
CA GLY A 111 5.29 16.03 4.16
C GLY A 111 6.66 15.37 4.15
N SER A 112 6.84 14.29 4.91
CA SER A 112 8.05 13.47 4.91
C SER A 112 8.39 12.93 3.52
N ARG A 113 7.38 12.47 2.76
CA ARG A 113 7.59 12.02 1.38
C ARG A 113 8.13 13.15 0.51
N LYS A 114 7.47 14.32 0.51
CA LYS A 114 7.89 15.49 -0.28
C LYS A 114 9.29 15.95 0.09
N TYR A 115 9.61 15.95 1.38
CA TYR A 115 10.95 16.28 1.88
C TYR A 115 12.02 15.34 1.31
N ILE A 116 11.81 14.02 1.42
CA ILE A 116 12.76 13.02 0.91
C ILE A 116 12.97 13.19 -0.60
N LEU A 117 11.88 13.38 -1.36
CA LEU A 117 11.96 13.59 -2.81
C LEU A 117 12.77 14.86 -3.15
N TYR A 118 12.55 15.94 -2.41
CA TYR A 118 13.26 17.20 -2.58
C TYR A 118 14.76 17.05 -2.29
N VAL A 119 15.11 16.53 -1.10
CA VAL A 119 16.51 16.40 -0.66
C VAL A 119 17.28 15.39 -1.51
N CYS A 120 16.64 14.28 -1.91
CA CYS A 120 17.28 13.26 -2.73
C CYS A 120 17.22 13.58 -4.24
N GLY A 121 16.61 14.69 -4.65
CA GLY A 121 16.54 15.12 -6.05
C GLY A 121 15.77 14.15 -6.96
N VAL A 122 14.73 13.48 -6.46
CA VAL A 122 13.96 12.48 -7.22
C VAL A 122 12.47 12.81 -7.27
N VAL A 123 11.84 12.51 -8.41
CA VAL A 123 10.39 12.68 -8.59
C VAL A 123 9.56 11.54 -7.96
N SER A 124 10.19 10.39 -7.72
CA SER A 124 9.54 9.19 -7.18
C SER A 124 10.47 8.46 -6.23
N ARG A 125 9.92 7.93 -5.13
CA ARG A 125 10.66 7.09 -4.17
C ARG A 125 11.23 5.83 -4.83
N ALA A 126 10.59 5.33 -5.90
CA ALA A 126 11.08 4.19 -6.67
C ALA A 126 12.45 4.46 -7.34
N HIS A 127 12.87 5.72 -7.44
CA HIS A 127 14.16 6.09 -8.03
C HIS A 127 15.30 6.18 -7.00
N LEU A 128 15.04 5.94 -5.70
CA LEU A 128 16.05 6.05 -4.64
C LEU A 128 17.16 5.00 -4.75
N ASP A 129 16.90 3.85 -5.37
CA ASP A 129 17.92 2.81 -5.61
C ASP A 129 18.80 3.08 -6.84
N ARG A 130 18.61 4.21 -7.54
CA ARG A 130 19.50 4.60 -8.64
C ARG A 130 20.85 5.07 -8.11
N THR A 131 21.87 5.06 -8.97
CA THR A 131 23.27 5.39 -8.62
C THR A 131 23.46 6.79 -8.06
N LEU A 132 22.73 7.79 -8.55
CA LEU A 132 22.86 9.19 -8.09
C LEU A 132 22.06 9.51 -6.81
N PRO A 133 20.80 9.08 -6.64
CA PRO A 133 20.00 9.41 -5.46
C PRO A 133 20.36 8.61 -4.21
N GLY A 134 21.04 7.47 -4.38
CA GLY A 134 21.41 6.57 -3.30
C GLY A 134 22.23 7.23 -2.17
N PRO A 135 23.38 7.85 -2.48
CA PRO A 135 24.19 8.54 -1.49
C PRO A 135 23.45 9.67 -0.76
N ALA A 136 22.54 10.37 -1.46
CA ALA A 136 21.74 11.44 -0.86
C ALA A 136 20.75 10.89 0.20
N TRP A 137 20.15 9.73 -0.06
CA TRP A 137 19.33 9.02 0.91
C TRP A 137 20.13 8.58 2.14
N ASP A 138 21.29 7.97 1.91
CA ASP A 138 22.14 7.47 3.00
C ASP A 138 22.64 8.63 3.89
N ALA A 139 23.01 9.76 3.30
CA ALA A 139 23.40 10.97 4.03
C ALA A 139 22.24 11.59 4.83
N LEU A 140 21.02 11.58 4.28
CA LEU A 140 19.83 12.05 4.98
C LEU A 140 19.55 11.21 6.22
N LEU A 141 19.65 9.87 6.11
CA LEU A 141 19.48 8.97 7.24
C LEU A 141 20.56 9.16 8.31
N ALA A 142 21.82 9.33 7.90
CA ALA A 142 22.92 9.59 8.82
C ALA A 142 22.66 10.86 9.64
N ARG A 143 22.28 11.96 8.99
CA ARG A 143 21.95 13.22 9.66
C ARG A 143 20.79 13.08 10.64
N PHE A 144 19.72 12.40 10.24
CA PHE A 144 18.59 12.13 11.14
C PHE A 144 19.03 11.35 12.38
N ASN A 145 19.78 10.26 12.20
CA ASN A 145 20.22 9.41 13.31
C ASN A 145 21.17 10.16 14.26
N GLU A 146 22.08 10.96 13.72
CA GLU A 146 22.98 11.82 14.49
C GLU A 146 22.20 12.83 15.35
N GLU A 147 21.30 13.60 14.75
CA GLU A 147 20.52 14.61 15.47
C GLU A 147 19.59 13.99 16.53
N MET A 148 19.03 12.82 16.26
CA MET A 148 18.20 12.11 17.23
C MET A 148 19.03 11.54 18.39
N ARG A 149 20.24 11.04 18.12
CA ARG A 149 21.14 10.52 19.18
C ARG A 149 21.56 11.64 20.13
N TRP A 150 21.92 12.81 19.61
CA TRP A 150 22.23 13.98 20.44
C TRP A 150 21.03 14.52 21.21
N ALA A 151 19.82 14.44 20.65
CA ALA A 151 18.60 14.85 21.35
C ALA A 151 18.24 13.93 22.53
N GLU A 152 18.65 12.67 22.50
CA GLU A 152 18.49 11.71 23.60
C GLU A 152 19.57 11.87 24.69
N GLU A 153 20.81 12.16 24.31
CA GLU A 153 21.93 12.39 25.24
C GLU A 153 21.84 13.74 25.99
N ALA A 154 21.13 14.73 25.44
CA ALA A 154 20.95 16.07 26.03
C ALA A 154 19.75 16.20 26.98
N ARG A 155 19.08 15.09 27.31
CA ARG A 155 17.94 15.00 28.23
C ARG A 155 18.36 14.52 29.60
#